data_AF-A0A6M0J476-F1
#
_entry.id   AF-A0A6M0J476-F1
#
_cell.length_a   1.000
_cell.length_b   1.000
_cell.length_c   1.000
_cell.angle_alpha   90.00
_cell.angle_beta   90.00
_cell.angle_gamma   90.00
#
_symmetry.space_group_name_H-M   'P 1'
#
loop_
_entity.id
_entity.type
_entity.pdbx_description
1 polymer ?
#
loop_
_entity_poly.entity_id
_entity_poly.type
_entity_poly.pdbx_seq_one_letter_code
_entity_poly.pdbx_strand_id
1 'polypeptide(L)'
;MVNSTLVVTLYINPMTGNDTNTGSRLSPFKSLSRALKITKIPTIIHLEPGTYSAANGEVFPLIIPEETTVMGNEANKGAGIVISGSGEYESPSFGIQNITLLLLDDASLLGVTVTNPSAKGTGIWIESAAPTLANNTLRDCGREGVFTTGTAKPEILDNIFVQNTASGLVIAGHSQGKVLRNLFERNPLGLAISDFATPTIANNKLSENRTAIALSRNAQPVLRQNLITKNTQGGLLVNGNAIPDLGNTQDSADNIFSDNNEFDLYNATKQKLISVGNDLNPSLVKGLAELIPANPVAVSTNLSEAPAPSPSPKLPAPVQIDAHWAEPFIQALVSMDLTHRFADGSYQPDQPMTRAQYASLVAIAFNPFPKISAPDFTDVSKDFWAYSAIQVAASGGFVGGFSDRTFRPNQHVQRLQVIVSLVNGLGLAAVDSDILEVYSDRHTIPDYARKAVATATQQKIIVNYPDPQLLAPLRLATRAEVAAMVYQALVAIGRTSAIKSFYVGLHSRS
;
A
#
# COMPACT_ATOMS: atom_id res chain seq x y z
N MET A 1 -32.11 -10.14 -18.21
CA MET A 1 -31.06 -9.87 -19.20
C MET A 1 -29.95 -9.15 -18.47
N VAL A 2 -28.83 -9.82 -18.21
CA VAL A 2 -27.65 -9.18 -17.61
C VAL A 2 -27.02 -8.34 -18.71
N ASN A 3 -27.16 -7.03 -18.63
CA ASN A 3 -26.55 -6.11 -19.57
C ASN A 3 -25.04 -6.18 -19.33
N SER A 4 -24.36 -7.06 -20.06
CA SER A 4 -22.90 -7.13 -20.03
C SER A 4 -22.41 -5.89 -20.76
N THR A 5 -22.03 -4.85 -20.03
CA THR A 5 -21.47 -3.64 -20.62
C THR A 5 -20.20 -4.04 -21.36
N LEU A 6 -20.20 -3.87 -22.68
CA LEU A 6 -19.03 -4.16 -23.50
C LEU A 6 -17.92 -3.19 -23.11
N VAL A 7 -16.79 -3.71 -22.63
CA VAL A 7 -15.57 -2.94 -22.41
C VAL A 7 -14.70 -3.08 -23.65
N VAL A 8 -14.24 -1.97 -24.22
CA VAL A 8 -13.32 -1.97 -25.36
C VAL A 8 -11.88 -1.96 -24.88
N THR A 9 -11.01 -2.73 -25.54
CA THR A 9 -9.58 -2.71 -25.27
C THR A 9 -8.83 -2.14 -26.47
N LEU A 10 -8.06 -1.07 -26.24
CA LEU A 10 -7.20 -0.43 -27.23
C LEU A 10 -5.72 -0.62 -26.86
N TYR A 11 -4.87 -0.72 -27.88
CA TYR A 11 -3.42 -0.88 -27.73
C TYR A 11 -2.71 0.28 -28.43
N ILE A 12 -1.71 0.85 -27.75
CA ILE A 12 -0.92 1.96 -28.28
C ILE A 12 0.56 1.61 -28.20
N ASN A 13 1.24 1.76 -29.34
CA ASN A 13 2.69 1.62 -29.44
C ASN A 13 3.29 2.90 -30.07
N PRO A 14 4.02 3.73 -29.29
CA PRO A 14 4.50 5.01 -29.79
C PRO A 14 5.61 4.86 -30.84
N MET A 15 6.29 3.71 -30.86
CA MET A 15 7.39 3.43 -31.78
C MET A 15 6.89 2.90 -33.12
N THR A 16 6.03 1.88 -33.11
CA THR A 16 5.63 1.12 -34.31
C THR A 16 4.16 1.28 -34.69
N GLY A 17 3.33 1.91 -33.86
CA GLY A 17 1.91 2.11 -34.12
C GLY A 17 1.64 3.16 -35.21
N ASN A 18 0.37 3.22 -35.66
CA ASN A 18 -0.12 4.21 -36.61
C ASN A 18 -1.55 4.64 -36.23
N ASP A 19 -1.85 5.94 -36.25
CA ASP A 19 -3.15 6.47 -35.83
C ASP A 19 -4.29 6.23 -36.85
N THR A 20 -3.96 5.72 -38.03
CA THR A 20 -4.93 5.18 -39.00
C THR A 20 -5.30 3.71 -38.73
N ASN A 21 -4.60 3.02 -37.82
CA ASN A 21 -4.90 1.64 -37.46
C ASN A 21 -6.22 1.51 -36.69
N THR A 22 -6.62 0.27 -36.39
CA THR A 22 -7.84 -0.03 -35.65
C THR A 22 -7.71 0.10 -34.13
N GLY A 23 -6.47 0.16 -33.60
CA GLY A 23 -6.22 0.14 -32.15
C GLY A 23 -6.22 -1.26 -31.54
N SER A 24 -6.30 -2.31 -32.36
CA SER A 24 -6.17 -3.70 -31.91
C SER A 24 -4.72 -4.04 -31.57
N ARG A 25 -4.50 -5.16 -30.87
CA ARG A 25 -3.14 -5.62 -30.53
C ARG A 25 -2.23 -5.85 -31.75
N LEU A 26 -2.79 -6.27 -32.88
CA LEU A 26 -2.04 -6.51 -34.13
C LEU A 26 -1.86 -5.23 -34.97
N SER A 27 -2.70 -4.23 -34.73
CA SER A 27 -2.65 -2.94 -35.43
C SER A 27 -2.89 -1.83 -34.41
N PRO A 28 -1.89 -1.54 -33.56
CA PRO A 28 -2.03 -0.58 -32.47
C PRO A 28 -2.03 0.86 -32.99
N PHE A 29 -2.67 1.76 -32.24
CA PHE A 29 -2.50 3.19 -32.46
C PHE A 29 -1.07 3.64 -32.18
N LYS A 30 -0.67 4.79 -32.72
CA LYS A 30 0.62 5.41 -32.40
C LYS A 30 0.51 6.26 -31.15
N SER A 31 -0.53 7.08 -31.05
CA SER A 31 -0.70 8.07 -29.98
C SER A 31 -1.86 7.74 -29.05
N LEU A 32 -1.69 8.11 -27.78
CA LEU A 32 -2.72 8.12 -26.77
C LEU A 32 -3.79 9.18 -27.07
N SER A 33 -3.39 10.32 -27.63
CA SER A 33 -4.29 11.36 -28.14
C SER A 33 -5.33 10.81 -29.10
N ARG A 34 -4.91 9.94 -30.03
CA ARG A 34 -5.83 9.28 -30.97
C ARG A 34 -6.82 8.38 -30.24
N ALA A 35 -6.35 7.55 -29.32
CA ALA A 35 -7.18 6.61 -28.57
C ALA A 35 -8.21 7.34 -27.68
N LEU A 36 -7.79 8.35 -26.93
CA LEU A 36 -8.65 9.13 -26.05
C LEU A 36 -9.75 9.86 -26.84
N LYS A 37 -9.44 10.39 -28.02
CA LYS A 37 -10.43 11.09 -28.88
C LYS A 37 -11.56 10.20 -29.39
N ILE A 38 -11.34 8.90 -29.54
CA ILE A 38 -12.36 7.97 -30.07
C ILE A 38 -13.09 7.19 -28.98
N THR A 39 -12.67 7.35 -27.72
CA THR A 39 -13.25 6.64 -26.57
C THR A 39 -14.67 7.16 -26.32
N LYS A 40 -15.64 6.24 -26.25
CA LYS A 40 -17.09 6.56 -26.11
C LYS A 40 -17.86 5.67 -25.14
N ILE A 41 -17.24 4.57 -24.71
CA ILE A 41 -17.77 3.56 -23.80
C ILE A 41 -16.65 3.15 -22.85
N PRO A 42 -16.92 2.42 -21.76
CA PRO A 42 -15.87 1.91 -20.89
C PRO A 42 -14.71 1.31 -21.67
N THR A 43 -13.50 1.83 -21.46
CA THR A 43 -12.35 1.51 -22.30
C THR A 43 -11.10 1.26 -21.47
N ILE A 44 -10.39 0.18 -21.79
CA ILE A 44 -9.04 -0.11 -21.29
C ILE A 44 -8.05 0.20 -22.41
N ILE A 45 -7.06 1.03 -22.11
CA ILE A 45 -6.02 1.46 -23.04
C ILE A 45 -4.68 0.91 -22.55
N HIS A 46 -4.09 -0.05 -23.26
CA HIS A 46 -2.77 -0.59 -22.97
C HIS A 46 -1.66 0.22 -23.67
N LEU A 47 -0.66 0.60 -22.88
CA LEU A 47 0.54 1.29 -23.34
C LEU A 47 1.72 0.32 -23.45
N GLU A 48 2.30 0.23 -24.64
CA GLU A 48 3.60 -0.44 -24.84
C GLU A 48 4.77 0.46 -24.39
N PRO A 49 5.93 -0.11 -24.02
CA PRO A 49 7.12 0.66 -23.68
C PRO A 49 7.50 1.70 -24.75
N GLY A 50 7.79 2.91 -24.30
CA GLY A 50 8.18 4.03 -25.12
C GLY A 50 7.85 5.38 -24.48
N THR A 51 8.14 6.44 -25.22
CA THR A 51 7.82 7.81 -24.81
C THR A 51 6.61 8.31 -25.57
N TYR A 52 5.64 8.85 -24.87
CA TYR A 52 4.43 9.49 -25.38
C TYR A 52 4.60 10.99 -25.18
N SER A 53 4.94 11.70 -26.26
CA SER A 53 5.26 13.12 -26.25
C SER A 53 4.77 13.80 -27.53
N ALA A 54 4.84 15.14 -27.59
CA ALA A 54 4.48 15.89 -28.79
C ALA A 54 5.29 15.46 -30.02
N ALA A 55 6.57 15.07 -29.83
CA ALA A 55 7.41 14.54 -30.89
C ALA A 55 6.90 13.20 -31.46
N ASN A 56 6.11 12.46 -30.67
CA ASN A 56 5.52 11.17 -31.04
C ASN A 56 4.03 11.27 -31.39
N GLY A 57 3.52 12.49 -31.58
CA GLY A 57 2.15 12.75 -32.06
C GLY A 57 1.13 13.03 -30.96
N GLU A 58 1.55 13.15 -29.70
CA GLU A 58 0.63 13.54 -28.62
C GLU A 58 0.27 15.02 -28.68
N VAL A 59 -0.98 15.32 -28.34
CA VAL A 59 -1.52 16.68 -28.19
C VAL A 59 -1.93 16.86 -26.73
N PHE A 60 -1.18 17.69 -26.01
CA PHE A 60 -1.40 17.94 -24.58
C PHE A 60 -2.35 19.13 -24.34
N PRO A 61 -3.09 19.16 -23.22
CA PRO A 61 -3.11 18.14 -22.18
C PRO A 61 -3.86 16.88 -22.64
N LEU A 62 -3.41 15.71 -22.18
CA LEU A 62 -4.12 14.45 -22.44
C LEU A 62 -5.27 14.34 -21.42
N ILE A 63 -6.50 14.32 -21.92
CA ILE A 63 -7.71 14.23 -21.09
C ILE A 63 -8.17 12.78 -21.07
N ILE A 64 -8.09 12.13 -19.91
CA ILE A 64 -8.59 10.77 -19.70
C ILE A 64 -10.07 10.89 -19.27
N PRO A 65 -11.01 10.43 -20.11
CA PRO A 65 -12.44 10.54 -19.81
C PRO A 65 -12.86 9.53 -18.73
N GLU A 66 -14.08 9.71 -18.23
CA GLU A 66 -14.74 8.75 -17.33
C GLU A 66 -14.74 7.33 -17.92
N GLU A 67 -14.87 6.35 -17.03
CA GLU A 67 -14.92 4.91 -17.34
C GLU A 67 -13.71 4.41 -18.16
N THR A 68 -12.61 5.16 -18.17
CA THR A 68 -11.41 4.86 -18.96
C THR A 68 -10.22 4.52 -18.07
N THR A 69 -9.62 3.37 -18.33
CA THR A 69 -8.39 2.92 -17.66
C THR A 69 -7.22 2.99 -18.65
N VAL A 70 -6.24 3.83 -18.36
CA VAL A 70 -4.95 3.85 -19.06
C VAL A 70 -3.96 3.01 -18.26
N MET A 71 -3.47 1.93 -18.88
CA MET A 71 -2.67 0.91 -18.23
C MET A 71 -1.32 0.74 -18.92
N GLY A 72 -0.24 0.96 -18.18
CA GLY A 72 1.12 0.60 -18.57
C GLY A 72 1.58 -0.67 -17.86
N ASN A 73 2.71 -0.59 -17.16
CA ASN A 73 3.31 -1.69 -16.41
C ASN A 73 3.30 -1.38 -14.90
N GLU A 74 2.32 -1.91 -14.20
CA GLU A 74 2.17 -1.69 -12.75
C GLU A 74 3.30 -2.34 -11.94
N ALA A 75 3.79 -3.51 -12.38
CA ALA A 75 4.79 -4.28 -11.64
C ALA A 75 6.12 -3.53 -11.49
N ASN A 76 6.45 -2.65 -12.45
CA ASN A 76 7.67 -1.84 -12.43
C ASN A 76 7.39 -0.34 -12.25
N LYS A 77 6.17 0.01 -11.83
CA LYS A 77 5.71 1.38 -11.63
C LYS A 77 5.84 2.30 -12.84
N GLY A 78 5.64 1.74 -14.03
CA GLY A 78 5.70 2.43 -15.31
C GLY A 78 7.09 2.73 -15.83
N ALA A 79 8.12 2.05 -15.33
CA ALA A 79 9.47 2.16 -15.89
C ALA A 79 9.46 1.72 -17.37
N GLY A 80 9.93 2.62 -18.24
CA GLY A 80 9.96 2.43 -19.69
C GLY A 80 8.70 2.89 -20.43
N ILE A 81 7.65 3.34 -19.74
CA ILE A 81 6.42 3.92 -20.33
C ILE A 81 6.30 5.36 -19.82
N VAL A 82 6.73 6.33 -20.64
CA VAL A 82 6.87 7.73 -20.21
C VAL A 82 5.90 8.63 -20.96
N ILE A 83 4.95 9.23 -20.25
CA ILE A 83 4.08 10.29 -20.77
C ILE A 83 4.70 11.64 -20.40
N SER A 84 5.17 12.37 -21.41
CA SER A 84 5.94 13.60 -21.23
C SER A 84 5.45 14.74 -22.12
N GLY A 85 4.86 15.76 -21.50
CA GLY A 85 4.44 16.95 -22.21
C GLY A 85 3.70 17.94 -21.33
N SER A 86 3.22 19.02 -21.94
CA SER A 86 2.50 20.09 -21.26
C SER A 86 1.51 20.72 -22.22
N GLY A 87 0.31 21.04 -21.73
CA GLY A 87 -0.67 21.83 -22.45
C GLY A 87 -1.51 22.67 -21.49
N GLU A 88 -2.17 23.68 -22.05
CA GLU A 88 -2.97 24.62 -21.29
C GLU A 88 -4.32 24.01 -20.88
N TYR A 89 -4.68 24.18 -19.61
CA TYR A 89 -5.98 23.78 -19.05
C TYR A 89 -6.54 24.92 -18.21
N GLU A 90 -7.78 25.32 -18.46
CA GLU A 90 -8.50 26.30 -17.65
C GLU A 90 -9.22 25.58 -16.50
N SER A 91 -8.59 25.56 -15.32
CA SER A 91 -9.19 25.03 -14.10
C SER A 91 -10.32 25.96 -13.63
N PRO A 92 -11.53 25.43 -13.36
CA PRO A 92 -12.60 26.19 -12.75
C PRO A 92 -12.25 26.79 -11.38
N SER A 93 -11.31 26.18 -10.64
CA SER A 93 -10.93 26.60 -9.28
C SER A 93 -9.59 27.33 -9.20
N PHE A 94 -8.69 27.15 -10.19
CA PHE A 94 -7.33 27.70 -10.18
C PHE A 94 -6.93 28.46 -11.47
N GLY A 95 -7.88 28.70 -12.37
CA GLY A 95 -7.63 29.39 -13.64
C GLY A 95 -6.69 28.62 -14.56
N ILE A 96 -5.95 29.33 -15.41
CA ILE A 96 -5.10 28.70 -16.43
C ILE A 96 -3.88 28.00 -15.80
N GLN A 97 -3.72 26.72 -16.10
CA GLN A 97 -2.65 25.84 -15.66
C GLN A 97 -1.98 25.14 -16.84
N ASN A 98 -0.72 24.73 -16.67
CA ASN A 98 0.01 23.93 -17.65
C ASN A 98 0.14 22.51 -17.12
N ILE A 99 -0.49 21.53 -17.78
CA ILE A 99 -0.64 20.17 -17.25
C ILE A 99 -0.28 19.11 -18.31
N THR A 100 0.20 17.94 -17.90
CA THR A 100 0.40 16.80 -18.81
C THR A 100 -0.92 16.03 -18.98
N LEU A 101 -1.58 15.70 -17.87
CA LEU A 101 -2.78 14.87 -17.86
C LEU A 101 -3.91 15.54 -17.04
N LEU A 102 -5.13 15.39 -17.53
CA LEU A 102 -6.36 15.67 -16.78
C LEU A 102 -7.15 14.36 -16.65
N LEU A 103 -7.51 13.96 -15.43
CA LEU A 103 -8.37 12.80 -15.19
C LEU A 103 -9.77 13.26 -14.82
N LEU A 104 -10.76 12.75 -15.54
CA LEU A 104 -12.19 13.05 -15.31
C LEU A 104 -12.85 11.94 -14.50
N ASP A 105 -13.83 12.32 -13.69
CA ASP A 105 -14.70 11.44 -12.89
C ASP A 105 -13.99 10.23 -12.27
N ASP A 106 -14.24 9.02 -12.74
CA ASP A 106 -13.70 7.75 -12.21
C ASP A 106 -12.55 7.16 -13.07
N ALA A 107 -11.92 7.98 -13.92
CA ALA A 107 -10.80 7.58 -14.75
C ALA A 107 -9.66 6.93 -13.93
N SER A 108 -8.96 5.99 -14.55
CA SER A 108 -7.86 5.26 -13.91
C SER A 108 -6.56 5.39 -14.70
N LEU A 109 -5.46 5.65 -14.00
CA LEU A 109 -4.11 5.70 -14.55
C LEU A 109 -3.20 4.76 -13.75
N LEU A 110 -2.73 3.71 -14.41
CA LEU A 110 -2.07 2.58 -13.78
C LEU A 110 -0.72 2.30 -14.44
N GLY A 111 0.36 2.23 -13.67
CA GLY A 111 1.62 1.70 -14.20
C GLY A 111 2.32 2.57 -15.24
N VAL A 112 2.30 3.89 -15.13
CA VAL A 112 3.01 4.79 -16.08
C VAL A 112 3.98 5.73 -15.38
N THR A 113 4.98 6.21 -16.12
CA THR A 113 5.79 7.37 -15.71
C THR A 113 5.19 8.64 -16.31
N VAL A 114 4.93 9.66 -15.49
CA VAL A 114 4.46 10.98 -15.95
C VAL A 114 5.49 12.04 -15.61
N THR A 115 5.78 12.90 -16.58
CA THR A 115 6.70 14.04 -16.43
C THR A 115 6.14 15.28 -17.11
N ASN A 116 6.37 16.46 -16.53
CA ASN A 116 6.07 17.73 -17.19
C ASN A 116 7.33 18.63 -17.26
N PRO A 117 8.01 18.72 -18.41
CA PRO A 117 9.26 19.47 -18.53
C PRO A 117 9.07 21.00 -18.53
N SER A 118 7.83 21.51 -18.59
CA SER A 118 7.58 22.95 -18.53
C SER A 118 7.89 23.49 -17.13
N ALA A 119 8.57 24.63 -17.03
CA ALA A 119 8.98 25.22 -15.74
C ALA A 119 7.82 25.54 -14.78
N LYS A 120 6.59 25.64 -15.28
CA LYS A 120 5.37 25.78 -14.45
C LYS A 120 4.38 24.63 -14.67
N GLY A 121 4.89 23.48 -15.09
CA GLY A 121 4.11 22.33 -15.51
C GLY A 121 3.81 21.38 -14.38
N THR A 122 2.53 21.08 -14.19
CA THR A 122 2.01 20.01 -13.33
C THR A 122 1.96 18.71 -14.12
N GLY A 123 2.32 17.58 -13.53
CA GLY A 123 2.14 16.28 -14.18
C GLY A 123 0.66 15.99 -14.40
N ILE A 124 -0.08 15.77 -13.32
CA ILE A 124 -1.49 15.39 -13.36
C ILE A 124 -2.35 16.40 -12.62
N TRP A 125 -3.45 16.83 -13.24
CA TRP A 125 -4.48 17.65 -12.62
C TRP A 125 -5.75 16.83 -12.36
N ILE A 126 -6.34 17.04 -11.18
CA ILE A 126 -7.59 16.40 -10.76
C ILE A 126 -8.53 17.48 -10.22
N GLU A 127 -9.62 17.73 -10.94
CA GLU A 127 -10.59 18.78 -10.65
C GLU A 127 -11.94 18.17 -10.30
N SER A 128 -12.33 18.19 -9.01
CA SER A 128 -13.63 17.67 -8.55
C SER A 128 -13.99 16.23 -8.99
N ALA A 129 -12.99 15.43 -9.36
CA ALA A 129 -13.11 14.05 -9.81
C ALA A 129 -12.66 13.04 -8.72
N ALA A 130 -12.97 11.76 -8.92
CA ALA A 130 -12.59 10.65 -8.04
C ALA A 130 -11.80 9.54 -8.77
N PRO A 131 -10.68 9.88 -9.46
CA PRO A 131 -9.93 8.90 -10.24
C PRO A 131 -9.05 7.99 -9.36
N THR A 132 -8.60 6.89 -9.94
CA THR A 132 -7.58 6.01 -9.36
C THR A 132 -6.22 6.23 -10.02
N LEU A 133 -5.21 6.56 -9.23
CA LEU A 133 -3.81 6.65 -9.64
C LEU A 133 -3.04 5.57 -8.89
N ALA A 134 -2.67 4.49 -9.55
CA ALA A 134 -1.95 3.39 -8.90
C ALA A 134 -0.66 2.99 -9.61
N ASN A 135 0.36 2.66 -8.82
CA ASN A 135 1.62 2.11 -9.35
C ASN A 135 2.27 3.01 -10.42
N ASN A 136 2.19 4.32 -10.30
CA ASN A 136 2.81 5.25 -11.24
C ASN A 136 4.13 5.81 -10.70
N THR A 137 4.94 6.39 -11.59
CA THR A 137 6.10 7.21 -11.23
C THR A 137 5.88 8.65 -11.72
N LEU A 138 5.75 9.60 -10.79
CA LEU A 138 5.55 11.02 -11.04
C LEU A 138 6.87 11.75 -10.76
N ARG A 139 7.56 12.16 -11.82
CA ARG A 139 8.91 12.69 -11.69
C ARG A 139 9.22 13.83 -12.62
N ASP A 140 10.22 14.61 -12.25
CA ASP A 140 10.81 15.65 -13.09
C ASP A 140 9.77 16.64 -13.64
N CYS A 141 8.70 16.91 -12.88
CA CYS A 141 7.74 17.96 -13.21
C CYS A 141 8.27 19.33 -12.78
N GLY A 142 8.06 20.36 -13.61
CA GLY A 142 8.49 21.72 -13.31
C GLY A 142 7.72 22.39 -12.17
N ARG A 143 6.62 21.80 -11.70
CA ARG A 143 6.00 22.09 -10.41
C ARG A 143 5.78 20.83 -9.59
N GLU A 144 4.56 20.31 -9.60
CA GLU A 144 4.18 19.15 -8.82
C GLU A 144 3.84 17.94 -9.69
N GLY A 145 4.03 16.75 -9.14
CA GLY A 145 3.67 15.51 -9.82
C GLY A 145 2.15 15.43 -10.03
N VAL A 146 1.38 15.69 -8.97
CA VAL A 146 -0.09 15.69 -8.99
C VAL A 146 -0.62 16.91 -8.23
N PHE A 147 -1.68 17.52 -8.75
CA PHE A 147 -2.45 18.58 -8.08
C PHE A 147 -3.93 18.20 -8.03
N THR A 148 -4.52 18.23 -6.84
CA THR A 148 -5.96 17.96 -6.62
C THR A 148 -6.67 19.18 -6.07
N THR A 149 -7.89 19.43 -6.55
CA THR A 149 -8.66 20.63 -6.20
C THR A 149 -10.18 20.42 -6.32
N GLY A 150 -10.95 21.46 -6.02
CA GLY A 150 -12.40 21.44 -6.01
C GLY A 150 -12.89 20.50 -4.91
N THR A 151 -13.77 19.57 -5.25
CA THR A 151 -14.28 18.53 -4.34
C THR A 151 -13.69 17.15 -4.61
N ALA A 152 -12.51 17.09 -5.22
CA ALA A 152 -11.92 15.85 -5.71
C ALA A 152 -11.72 14.80 -4.60
N LYS A 153 -11.93 13.52 -4.93
CA LYS A 153 -11.78 12.37 -4.03
C LYS A 153 -10.92 11.26 -4.67
N PRO A 154 -9.70 11.55 -5.11
CA PRO A 154 -8.88 10.55 -5.79
C PRO A 154 -8.40 9.46 -4.84
N GLU A 155 -8.15 8.27 -5.39
CA GLU A 155 -7.37 7.22 -4.73
C GLU A 155 -5.95 7.20 -5.32
N ILE A 156 -4.98 7.64 -4.53
CA ILE A 156 -3.57 7.75 -4.93
C ILE A 156 -2.79 6.66 -4.18
N LEU A 157 -2.48 5.57 -4.87
CA LEU A 157 -2.04 4.30 -4.29
C LEU A 157 -0.68 3.85 -4.84
N ASP A 158 0.27 3.49 -3.98
CA ASP A 158 1.49 2.78 -4.40
C ASP A 158 2.33 3.51 -5.48
N ASN A 159 2.22 4.84 -5.59
CA ASN A 159 2.96 5.63 -6.56
C ASN A 159 4.32 6.08 -6.00
N ILE A 160 5.23 6.44 -6.88
CA ILE A 160 6.49 7.11 -6.57
C ILE A 160 6.39 8.57 -7.02
N PHE A 161 6.65 9.51 -6.13
CA PHE A 161 6.78 10.94 -6.40
C PHE A 161 8.22 11.37 -6.15
N VAL A 162 8.97 11.66 -7.21
CA VAL A 162 10.41 11.88 -7.10
C VAL A 162 10.92 13.06 -7.91
N GLN A 163 11.75 13.91 -7.31
CA GLN A 163 12.44 15.01 -7.99
C GLN A 163 11.51 16.00 -8.72
N ASN A 164 10.33 16.28 -8.16
CA ASN A 164 9.47 17.36 -8.66
C ASN A 164 9.96 18.70 -8.12
N THR A 165 9.87 19.76 -8.93
CA THR A 165 10.51 21.05 -8.66
C THR A 165 9.86 21.81 -7.49
N ALA A 166 8.59 21.55 -7.19
CA ALA A 166 7.87 22.18 -6.08
C ALA A 166 7.41 21.16 -5.04
N SER A 167 6.50 20.25 -5.42
CA SER A 167 5.95 19.25 -4.50
C SER A 167 5.78 17.89 -5.18
N GLY A 168 5.79 16.78 -4.44
CA GLY A 168 5.34 15.51 -4.99
C GLY A 168 3.84 15.56 -5.34
N LEU A 169 3.02 15.87 -4.33
CA LEU A 169 1.57 15.97 -4.45
C LEU A 169 1.04 17.21 -3.70
N VAL A 170 0.11 17.92 -4.34
CA VAL A 170 -0.64 19.03 -3.75
C VAL A 170 -2.12 18.67 -3.64
N ILE A 171 -2.72 18.89 -2.48
CA ILE A 171 -4.15 18.70 -2.23
C ILE A 171 -4.75 20.01 -1.70
N ALA A 172 -5.63 20.62 -2.48
CA ALA A 172 -6.20 21.94 -2.22
C ALA A 172 -7.74 21.93 -2.34
N GLY A 173 -8.36 23.10 -2.15
CA GLY A 173 -9.81 23.26 -2.16
C GLY A 173 -10.49 22.48 -1.02
N HIS A 174 -11.50 21.68 -1.36
CA HIS A 174 -12.24 20.79 -0.45
C HIS A 174 -11.96 19.31 -0.78
N SER A 175 -10.78 19.00 -1.33
CA SER A 175 -10.44 17.64 -1.74
C SER A 175 -10.28 16.71 -0.52
N GLN A 176 -10.80 15.48 -0.62
CA GLN A 176 -10.91 14.50 0.48
C GLN A 176 -10.31 13.12 0.13
N GLY A 177 -9.48 13.05 -0.91
CA GLY A 177 -8.95 11.79 -1.42
C GLY A 177 -8.12 10.97 -0.43
N LYS A 178 -7.75 9.76 -0.84
CA LYS A 178 -6.86 8.87 -0.09
C LYS A 178 -5.47 8.89 -0.73
N VAL A 179 -4.44 8.99 0.11
CA VAL A 179 -3.03 8.89 -0.29
C VAL A 179 -2.42 7.75 0.51
N LEU A 180 -2.27 6.59 -0.11
CA LEU A 180 -1.91 5.34 0.57
C LEU A 180 -0.68 4.66 -0.05
N ARG A 181 0.27 4.23 0.78
CA ARG A 181 1.44 3.42 0.36
C ARG A 181 2.32 4.06 -0.73
N ASN A 182 2.29 5.38 -0.85
CA ASN A 182 3.13 6.09 -1.81
C ASN A 182 4.52 6.36 -1.23
N LEU A 183 5.49 6.50 -2.13
CA LEU A 183 6.85 6.94 -1.84
C LEU A 183 7.03 8.38 -2.32
N PHE A 184 7.39 9.29 -1.42
CA PHE A 184 7.75 10.67 -1.75
C PHE A 184 9.22 10.87 -1.46
N GLU A 185 10.04 11.08 -2.49
CA GLU A 185 11.49 11.24 -2.33
C GLU A 185 12.08 12.43 -3.09
N ARG A 186 13.00 13.18 -2.47
CA ARG A 186 13.77 14.24 -3.13
C ARG A 186 12.93 15.35 -3.77
N ASN A 187 11.79 15.67 -3.17
CA ASN A 187 10.99 16.86 -3.53
C ASN A 187 11.25 17.98 -2.50
N PRO A 188 11.11 19.27 -2.85
CA PRO A 188 11.13 20.33 -1.84
C PRO A 188 10.01 20.16 -0.82
N LEU A 189 8.80 19.82 -1.26
CA LEU A 189 7.73 19.32 -0.39
C LEU A 189 7.33 17.91 -0.84
N GLY A 190 7.30 16.93 0.07
CA GLY A 190 6.72 15.63 -0.27
C GLY A 190 5.23 15.78 -0.60
N LEU A 191 4.49 16.31 0.38
CA LEU A 191 3.06 16.53 0.32
C LEU A 191 2.70 17.94 0.81
N ALA A 192 1.91 18.68 0.04
CA ALA A 192 1.39 20.00 0.42
C ALA A 192 -0.14 19.95 0.49
N ILE A 193 -0.72 20.31 1.64
CA ILE A 193 -2.17 20.29 1.87
C ILE A 193 -2.63 21.68 2.31
N SER A 194 -3.66 22.21 1.67
CA SER A 194 -4.12 23.59 1.85
C SER A 194 -5.65 23.71 1.90
N ASP A 195 -6.11 24.94 2.06
CA ASP A 195 -7.51 25.38 2.00
C ASP A 195 -8.38 24.66 3.03
N PHE A 196 -9.32 23.82 2.60
CA PHE A 196 -10.24 23.04 3.43
C PHE A 196 -10.10 21.53 3.15
N ALA A 197 -8.96 21.11 2.60
CA ALA A 197 -8.75 19.72 2.23
C ALA A 197 -8.69 18.82 3.47
N THR A 198 -9.36 17.67 3.39
CA THR A 198 -9.45 16.66 4.46
C THR A 198 -9.07 15.25 3.95
N PRO A 199 -7.89 15.07 3.33
CA PRO A 199 -7.50 13.76 2.81
C PRO A 199 -7.08 12.82 3.94
N THR A 200 -7.17 11.52 3.66
CA THR A 200 -6.56 10.47 4.50
C THR A 200 -5.17 10.15 3.96
N ILE A 201 -4.14 10.37 4.76
CA ILE A 201 -2.74 10.14 4.42
C ILE A 201 -2.24 8.98 5.29
N ALA A 202 -2.06 7.80 4.70
CA ALA A 202 -1.64 6.65 5.48
C ALA A 202 -0.64 5.72 4.80
N ASN A 203 0.24 5.11 5.60
CA ASN A 203 1.21 4.12 5.13
C ASN A 203 2.17 4.62 4.05
N ASN A 204 2.34 5.94 3.92
CA ASN A 204 3.27 6.51 2.96
C ASN A 204 4.67 6.57 3.57
N LYS A 205 5.67 6.49 2.71
CA LYS A 205 7.06 6.80 3.07
C LYS A 205 7.44 8.14 2.46
N LEU A 206 7.82 9.10 3.30
CA LEU A 206 8.28 10.42 2.89
C LEU A 206 9.72 10.61 3.37
N SER A 207 10.66 10.46 2.44
CA SER A 207 12.09 10.51 2.77
C SER A 207 12.93 11.35 1.83
N GLU A 208 14.03 11.92 2.32
CA GLU A 208 14.94 12.75 1.53
C GLU A 208 14.27 13.95 0.84
N ASN A 209 13.07 14.36 1.28
CA ASN A 209 12.47 15.62 0.86
C ASN A 209 13.10 16.76 1.67
N ARG A 210 12.88 18.02 1.27
CA ARG A 210 13.19 19.13 2.18
C ARG A 210 12.22 19.12 3.36
N THR A 211 10.93 19.27 3.12
CA THR A 211 9.89 19.04 4.14
C THR A 211 8.98 17.91 3.67
N ALA A 212 8.71 16.91 4.51
CA ALA A 212 7.87 15.78 4.11
C ALA A 212 6.42 16.20 3.90
N ILE A 213 5.79 16.83 4.89
CA ILE A 213 4.39 17.26 4.81
C ILE A 213 4.27 18.72 5.26
N ALA A 214 3.64 19.56 4.45
CA ALA A 214 3.33 20.94 4.78
C ALA A 214 1.82 21.19 4.73
N LEU A 215 1.26 21.62 5.85
CA LEU A 215 -0.15 21.97 6.00
C LEU A 215 -0.32 23.49 6.08
N SER A 216 -1.35 24.02 5.44
CA SER A 216 -1.63 25.45 5.46
C SER A 216 -3.13 25.76 5.42
N ARG A 217 -3.47 27.03 5.69
CA ARG A 217 -4.86 27.53 5.77
C ARG A 217 -5.70 26.71 6.73
N ASN A 218 -6.82 26.12 6.34
CA ASN A 218 -7.72 25.38 7.23
C ASN A 218 -7.70 23.87 6.95
N ALA A 219 -6.61 23.35 6.39
CA ALA A 219 -6.46 21.92 6.08
C ALA A 219 -6.61 21.05 7.33
N GLN A 220 -7.33 19.94 7.20
CA GLN A 220 -7.62 19.01 8.29
C GLN A 220 -7.42 17.55 7.83
N PRO A 221 -6.19 17.17 7.45
CA PRO A 221 -5.92 15.80 7.03
C PRO A 221 -5.88 14.84 8.22
N VAL A 222 -6.13 13.56 7.94
CA VAL A 222 -5.90 12.46 8.88
C VAL A 222 -4.59 11.78 8.55
N LEU A 223 -3.64 11.74 9.49
CA LEU A 223 -2.33 11.11 9.28
C LEU A 223 -2.23 9.83 10.10
N ARG A 224 -2.04 8.68 9.44
CA ARG A 224 -1.86 7.38 10.10
C ARG A 224 -0.66 6.60 9.55
N GLN A 225 0.18 6.03 10.40
CA GLN A 225 1.17 5.02 9.99
C GLN A 225 2.14 5.48 8.87
N ASN A 226 2.40 6.78 8.75
CA ASN A 226 3.36 7.27 7.77
C ASN A 226 4.78 7.18 8.32
N LEU A 227 5.73 6.78 7.48
CA LEU A 227 7.16 6.81 7.78
C LEU A 227 7.76 8.10 7.21
N ILE A 228 8.09 9.04 8.09
CA ILE A 228 8.60 10.38 7.73
C ILE A 228 10.04 10.46 8.20
N THR A 229 10.99 10.22 7.29
CA THR A 229 12.39 9.97 7.69
C THR A 229 13.42 10.63 6.79
N LYS A 230 14.55 11.08 7.34
CA LYS A 230 15.69 11.61 6.56
C LYS A 230 15.33 12.83 5.70
N ASN A 231 14.40 13.68 6.15
CA ASN A 231 14.08 14.91 5.43
C ASN A 231 15.06 16.03 5.82
N THR A 232 15.55 16.77 4.81
CA THR A 232 16.70 17.69 4.96
C THR A 232 16.35 18.95 5.75
N GLN A 233 15.07 19.30 5.85
CA GLN A 233 14.57 20.32 6.75
C GLN A 233 13.69 19.70 7.85
N GLY A 234 12.58 19.06 7.54
CA GLY A 234 11.73 18.52 8.61
C GLY A 234 10.60 17.60 8.17
N GLY A 235 9.93 17.02 9.16
CA GLY A 235 8.82 16.09 8.98
C GLY A 235 7.51 16.79 8.63
N LEU A 236 6.74 17.14 9.65
CA LEU A 236 5.42 17.76 9.53
C LEU A 236 5.47 19.24 9.91
N LEU A 237 5.21 20.13 8.95
CA LEU A 237 5.01 21.56 9.17
C LEU A 237 3.51 21.88 9.16
N VAL A 238 3.00 22.47 10.24
CA VAL A 238 1.59 22.88 10.37
C VAL A 238 1.51 24.39 10.47
N ASN A 239 0.86 25.04 9.51
CA ASN A 239 0.77 26.50 9.42
C ASN A 239 -0.68 26.98 9.19
N GLY A 240 -0.92 28.28 9.36
CA GLY A 240 -2.24 28.90 9.26
C GLY A 240 -3.14 28.48 10.41
N ASN A 241 -4.31 27.94 10.06
CA ASN A 241 -5.32 27.38 10.96
C ASN A 241 -5.47 25.87 10.74
N ALA A 242 -4.46 25.19 10.19
CA ALA A 242 -4.55 23.78 9.89
C ALA A 242 -4.61 22.96 11.18
N ILE A 243 -5.45 21.91 11.20
CA ILE A 243 -5.66 21.05 12.35
C ILE A 243 -5.57 19.60 11.86
N PRO A 244 -4.36 19.03 11.73
CA PRO A 244 -4.24 17.62 11.40
C PRO A 244 -4.77 16.76 12.54
N ASP A 245 -5.45 15.68 12.19
CA ASP A 245 -5.70 14.59 13.11
C ASP A 245 -4.41 13.75 13.23
N LEU A 246 -3.73 13.92 14.36
CA LEU A 246 -2.53 13.19 14.78
C LEU A 246 -2.86 12.15 15.85
N GLY A 247 -4.08 11.61 15.84
CA GLY A 247 -4.53 10.53 16.70
C GLY A 247 -5.30 11.01 17.91
N ASN A 248 -6.00 10.08 18.55
CA ASN A 248 -6.68 10.24 19.83
C ASN A 248 -6.52 8.97 20.69
N THR A 249 -7.07 8.95 21.90
CA THR A 249 -6.89 7.84 22.85
C THR A 249 -7.57 6.52 22.43
N GLN A 250 -8.50 6.55 21.47
CA GLN A 250 -9.16 5.37 20.91
C GLN A 250 -8.60 4.97 19.54
N ASP A 251 -7.94 5.91 18.84
CA ASP A 251 -7.38 5.73 17.50
C ASP A 251 -5.99 6.39 17.45
N SER A 252 -4.97 5.60 17.77
CA SER A 252 -3.57 6.03 17.75
C SER A 252 -3.13 6.34 16.32
N ALA A 253 -2.30 7.37 16.15
CA ALA A 253 -1.88 7.76 14.81
C ALA A 253 -0.70 6.94 14.26
N ASP A 254 0.19 6.45 15.11
CA ASP A 254 1.29 5.54 14.77
C ASP A 254 2.19 6.03 13.61
N ASN A 255 2.29 7.35 13.38
CA ASN A 255 3.27 7.88 12.44
C ASN A 255 4.67 7.85 13.08
N ILE A 256 5.68 7.51 12.28
CA ILE A 256 7.07 7.42 12.72
C ILE A 256 7.88 8.54 12.09
N PHE A 257 8.47 9.38 12.93
CA PHE A 257 9.37 10.45 12.53
C PHE A 257 10.78 10.11 13.02
N SER A 258 11.74 10.04 12.10
CA SER A 258 13.12 9.68 12.43
C SER A 258 14.11 10.36 11.52
N ASP A 259 15.30 10.69 12.03
CA ASP A 259 16.39 11.25 11.23
C ASP A 259 16.02 12.52 10.42
N ASN A 260 15.01 13.29 10.83
CA ASN A 260 14.72 14.59 10.24
C ASN A 260 15.64 15.67 10.85
N ASN A 261 16.04 16.65 10.06
CA ASN A 261 17.10 17.57 10.45
C ASN A 261 16.69 18.62 11.49
N GLU A 262 15.79 19.54 11.13
CA GLU A 262 15.44 20.69 11.98
C GLU A 262 14.23 20.44 12.89
N PHE A 263 13.27 19.62 12.46
CA PHE A 263 12.06 19.29 13.24
C PHE A 263 11.40 18.00 12.77
N ASP A 264 10.78 17.29 13.70
CA ASP A 264 9.84 16.20 13.38
C ASP A 264 8.42 16.76 13.22
N LEU A 265 8.01 17.61 14.16
CA LEU A 265 6.76 18.36 14.12
C LEU A 265 7.04 19.83 14.39
N TYR A 266 6.66 20.71 13.47
CA TYR A 266 6.64 22.14 13.70
C TYR A 266 5.21 22.66 13.57
N ASN A 267 4.59 22.93 14.72
CA ASN A 267 3.33 23.66 14.80
C ASN A 267 3.57 25.18 14.83
N ALA A 268 3.41 25.84 13.70
CA ALA A 268 3.45 27.29 13.56
C ALA A 268 2.07 27.96 13.78
N THR A 269 1.04 27.19 14.14
CA THR A 269 -0.30 27.71 14.42
C THR A 269 -0.42 28.21 15.87
N LYS A 270 -1.54 28.89 16.17
CA LYS A 270 -1.88 29.30 17.54
C LYS A 270 -2.59 28.20 18.34
N GLN A 271 -3.03 27.13 17.69
CA GLN A 271 -3.79 26.05 18.33
C GLN A 271 -2.84 24.99 18.87
N LYS A 272 -3.14 24.44 20.04
CA LYS A 272 -2.39 23.31 20.58
C LYS A 272 -2.80 22.04 19.82
N LEU A 273 -1.83 21.37 19.19
CA LEU A 273 -2.05 20.07 18.56
C LEU A 273 -1.96 18.96 19.61
N ILE A 274 -2.81 17.95 19.48
CA ILE A 274 -2.72 16.71 20.26
C ILE A 274 -2.15 15.64 19.34
N SER A 275 -1.05 15.03 19.75
CA SER A 275 -0.39 13.96 19.02
C SER A 275 -0.43 12.69 19.86
N VAL A 276 -1.26 11.72 19.47
CA VAL A 276 -1.40 10.46 20.19
C VAL A 276 -0.76 9.31 19.42
N GLY A 277 0.26 8.70 20.04
CA GLY A 277 0.94 7.51 19.55
C GLY A 277 1.85 7.70 18.34
N ASN A 278 2.17 8.94 17.98
CA ASN A 278 3.25 9.21 17.03
C ASN A 278 4.61 9.05 17.71
N ASP A 279 5.54 8.39 17.02
CA ASP A 279 6.94 8.32 17.41
C ASP A 279 7.65 9.57 16.90
N LEU A 280 7.81 10.55 17.79
CA LEU A 280 8.40 11.87 17.52
C LEU A 280 9.55 12.07 18.50
N ASN A 281 10.67 12.64 18.04
CA ASN A 281 11.69 13.13 18.96
C ASN A 281 11.20 14.41 19.66
N PRO A 282 10.98 14.41 20.99
CA PRO A 282 10.44 15.58 21.69
C PRO A 282 11.33 16.83 21.56
N SER A 283 12.64 16.67 21.40
CA SER A 283 13.57 17.80 21.18
C SER A 283 13.41 18.46 19.81
N LEU A 284 12.80 17.76 18.85
CA LEU A 284 12.54 18.22 17.49
C LEU A 284 11.07 18.64 17.29
N VAL A 285 10.30 18.72 18.37
CA VAL A 285 8.94 19.28 18.35
C VAL A 285 9.01 20.79 18.63
N LYS A 286 8.49 21.58 17.70
CA LYS A 286 8.45 23.04 17.77
C LYS A 286 7.01 23.53 17.81
N GLY A 287 6.73 24.49 18.68
CA GLY A 287 5.40 25.07 18.85
C GLY A 287 4.50 24.31 19.82
N LEU A 288 3.21 24.67 19.84
CA LEU A 288 2.25 24.16 20.83
C LEU A 288 1.77 22.74 20.45
N ALA A 289 2.38 21.72 21.02
CA ALA A 289 1.95 20.33 20.84
C ALA A 289 2.00 19.56 22.16
N GLU A 290 0.98 18.73 22.38
CA GLU A 290 0.92 17.77 23.47
C GLU A 290 1.17 16.38 22.91
N LEU A 291 2.23 15.74 23.40
CA LEU A 291 2.61 14.39 23.00
C LEU A 291 2.05 13.40 24.01
N ILE A 292 1.15 12.55 23.56
CA ILE A 292 0.56 11.49 24.34
C ILE A 292 1.08 10.19 23.75
N PRO A 293 1.82 9.34 24.50
CA PRO A 293 2.20 8.03 24.01
C PRO A 293 0.95 7.21 23.71
N ALA A 294 1.04 6.22 22.81
CA ALA A 294 -0.05 5.28 22.62
C ALA A 294 -0.31 4.57 23.96
N ASN A 295 -1.40 4.92 24.63
CA ASN A 295 -1.79 4.23 25.85
C ASN A 295 -2.29 2.84 25.45
N PRO A 296 -1.82 1.74 26.08
CA PRO A 296 -2.54 0.48 26.02
C PRO A 296 -3.94 0.78 26.57
N VAL A 297 -4.97 0.60 25.76
CA VAL A 297 -6.36 0.88 26.14
C VAL A 297 -6.61 0.26 27.52
N ALA A 298 -6.79 1.12 28.52
CA ALA A 298 -7.33 0.73 29.80
C ALA A 298 -8.78 0.32 29.56
N VAL A 299 -9.04 -0.97 29.65
CA VAL A 299 -10.39 -1.52 29.66
C VAL A 299 -11.07 -1.01 30.94
N SER A 300 -11.83 0.07 30.80
CA SER A 300 -12.73 0.52 31.87
C SER A 300 -13.90 -0.44 31.94
N THR A 301 -13.83 -1.34 32.92
CA THR A 301 -14.97 -2.09 33.44
C THR A 301 -16.04 -1.13 33.96
N ASN A 302 -17.24 -1.15 33.39
CA ASN A 302 -18.47 -0.98 34.16
C ASN A 302 -19.64 -1.64 33.42
N LEU A 303 -20.13 -2.71 34.05
CA LEU A 303 -21.39 -3.38 33.76
C LEU A 303 -22.53 -2.50 34.29
N SER A 304 -23.48 -2.06 33.46
CA SER A 304 -24.92 -2.04 33.78
C SER A 304 -25.76 -1.45 32.65
N GLU A 305 -26.80 -2.22 32.30
CA GLU A 305 -28.05 -1.88 31.61
C GLU A 305 -28.07 -1.50 30.12
N ALA A 306 -28.66 -2.41 29.35
CA ALA A 306 -29.03 -2.26 27.95
C ALA A 306 -30.46 -1.73 27.78
N PRO A 307 -30.72 -0.91 26.74
CA PRO A 307 -32.00 -0.92 26.05
C PRO A 307 -31.88 -1.63 24.68
N ALA A 308 -33.00 -2.26 24.29
CA ALA A 308 -33.21 -3.16 23.17
C ALA A 308 -32.98 -2.56 21.75
N PRO A 309 -32.84 -3.39 20.69
CA PRO A 309 -32.33 -2.97 19.38
C PRO A 309 -33.43 -2.40 18.47
N SER A 310 -33.04 -1.48 17.57
CA SER A 310 -33.79 -1.11 16.36
C SER A 310 -33.03 -1.58 15.11
N PRO A 311 -33.72 -1.85 13.98
CA PRO A 311 -33.31 -2.87 13.02
C PRO A 311 -32.23 -2.43 12.04
N SER A 312 -31.35 -3.36 11.70
CA SER A 312 -30.31 -3.23 10.68
C SER A 312 -30.90 -3.18 9.26
N PRO A 313 -30.39 -2.31 8.36
CA PRO A 313 -30.64 -2.44 6.93
C PRO A 313 -29.92 -3.67 6.36
N LYS A 314 -30.61 -4.44 5.52
CA LYS A 314 -30.06 -5.57 4.76
C LYS A 314 -28.87 -5.14 3.90
N LEU A 315 -27.78 -5.91 3.99
CA LEU A 315 -26.66 -5.86 3.04
C LEU A 315 -27.16 -6.13 1.61
N PRO A 316 -26.72 -5.33 0.61
CA PRO A 316 -26.78 -5.76 -0.78
C PRO A 316 -25.72 -6.83 -1.08
N ALA A 317 -26.05 -7.72 -2.02
CA ALA A 317 -25.23 -8.82 -2.52
C ALA A 317 -23.99 -8.30 -3.31
N PRO A 318 -22.96 -9.15 -3.53
CA PRO A 318 -21.59 -8.70 -3.79
C PRO A 318 -21.34 -8.31 -5.26
N VAL A 319 -20.58 -7.24 -5.46
CA VAL A 319 -19.91 -6.87 -6.72
C VAL A 319 -18.40 -7.10 -6.54
N GLN A 320 -17.74 -7.59 -7.58
CA GLN A 320 -16.45 -8.29 -7.56
C GLN A 320 -15.29 -7.39 -8.08
N ILE A 321 -14.29 -7.15 -7.20
CA ILE A 321 -12.81 -6.99 -7.39
C ILE A 321 -12.33 -5.90 -8.39
N ASP A 322 -11.61 -4.84 -8.01
CA ASP A 322 -10.18 -4.88 -7.62
C ASP A 322 -9.92 -5.14 -6.14
N ALA A 323 -9.33 -6.31 -5.89
CA ALA A 323 -9.24 -6.89 -4.58
C ALA A 323 -7.84 -7.47 -4.42
N HIS A 324 -7.27 -7.27 -3.24
CA HIS A 324 -5.86 -7.49 -2.94
C HIS A 324 -5.40 -8.90 -3.42
N TRP A 325 -4.16 -9.08 -3.90
CA TRP A 325 -3.73 -10.39 -4.48
C TRP A 325 -3.92 -11.57 -3.51
N ALA A 326 -3.81 -11.29 -2.20
CA ALA A 326 -4.01 -12.27 -1.14
C ALA A 326 -5.47 -12.41 -0.70
N GLU A 327 -6.39 -11.64 -1.25
CA GLU A 327 -7.79 -11.59 -0.86
C GLU A 327 -8.48 -12.95 -0.89
N PRO A 328 -8.30 -13.81 -1.92
CA PRO A 328 -8.87 -15.15 -1.88
C PRO A 328 -8.41 -15.95 -0.65
N PHE A 329 -7.13 -15.84 -0.26
CA PHE A 329 -6.59 -16.52 0.92
C PHE A 329 -7.12 -15.90 2.22
N ILE A 330 -7.15 -14.56 2.29
CA ILE A 330 -7.63 -13.82 3.45
C ILE A 330 -9.11 -14.10 3.69
N GLN A 331 -9.95 -13.97 2.66
CA GLN A 331 -11.38 -14.26 2.75
C GLN A 331 -11.62 -15.71 3.16
N ALA A 332 -10.85 -16.65 2.62
CA ALA A 332 -10.98 -18.05 3.02
C ALA A 332 -10.62 -18.26 4.49
N LEU A 333 -9.50 -17.69 4.98
CA LEU A 333 -9.14 -17.78 6.39
C LEU A 333 -10.15 -17.07 7.32
N VAL A 334 -10.70 -15.94 6.90
CA VAL A 334 -11.77 -15.23 7.63
C VAL A 334 -13.04 -16.09 7.68
N SER A 335 -13.42 -16.72 6.56
CA SER A 335 -14.60 -17.59 6.51
C SER A 335 -14.46 -18.86 7.37
N MET A 336 -13.23 -19.27 7.65
CA MET A 336 -12.89 -20.37 8.56
C MET A 336 -12.73 -19.91 10.02
N ASP A 337 -12.96 -18.62 10.30
CA ASP A 337 -12.76 -18.00 11.62
C ASP A 337 -11.32 -18.12 12.16
N LEU A 338 -10.34 -18.26 11.27
CA LEU A 338 -8.93 -18.43 11.64
C LEU A 338 -8.16 -17.11 11.76
N THR A 339 -8.71 -16.06 11.15
CA THR A 339 -8.17 -14.71 11.23
C THR A 339 -9.34 -13.75 11.18
N HIS A 340 -9.21 -12.64 11.90
CA HIS A 340 -10.24 -11.60 11.89
C HIS A 340 -9.72 -10.34 11.21
N ARG A 341 -10.69 -9.57 10.72
CA ARG A 341 -10.49 -8.17 10.37
C ARG A 341 -10.40 -7.38 11.69
N PHE A 342 -9.71 -6.26 11.66
CA PHE A 342 -9.72 -5.31 12.77
C PHE A 342 -11.14 -4.79 13.02
N ALA A 343 -11.36 -4.14 14.17
CA ALA A 343 -12.67 -3.65 14.57
C ALA A 343 -13.27 -2.64 13.57
N ASP A 344 -12.42 -1.97 12.78
CA ASP A 344 -12.78 -1.09 11.67
C ASP A 344 -13.23 -1.84 10.39
N GLY A 345 -13.23 -3.17 10.41
CA GLY A 345 -13.56 -4.02 9.26
C GLY A 345 -12.42 -4.21 8.25
N SER A 346 -11.20 -3.72 8.52
CA SER A 346 -10.04 -3.85 7.64
C SER A 346 -9.20 -5.11 7.94
N TYR A 347 -8.49 -5.67 6.95
CA TYR A 347 -7.51 -6.76 7.20
C TYR A 347 -6.06 -6.27 7.28
N GLN A 348 -5.77 -5.10 6.72
CA GLN A 348 -4.42 -4.51 6.56
C GLN A 348 -3.38 -5.50 5.98
N PRO A 349 -3.62 -6.04 4.78
CA PRO A 349 -2.80 -7.11 4.20
C PRO A 349 -1.31 -6.78 4.05
N ASP A 350 -0.96 -5.53 3.78
CA ASP A 350 0.44 -5.15 3.51
C ASP A 350 1.26 -4.83 4.77
N GLN A 351 0.63 -4.77 5.94
CA GLN A 351 1.35 -4.49 7.19
C GLN A 351 2.25 -5.67 7.57
N PRO A 352 3.48 -5.42 8.06
CA PRO A 352 4.29 -6.45 8.69
C PRO A 352 3.55 -7.11 9.85
N MET A 353 3.62 -8.44 9.96
CA MET A 353 3.00 -9.16 11.07
C MET A 353 3.95 -9.25 12.27
N THR A 354 3.46 -9.01 13.49
CA THR A 354 4.26 -9.23 14.71
C THR A 354 4.35 -10.71 15.07
N ARG A 355 5.36 -11.09 15.85
CA ARG A 355 5.54 -12.46 16.35
C ARG A 355 4.36 -12.95 17.19
N ALA A 356 3.75 -12.08 17.99
CA ALA A 356 2.54 -12.39 18.74
C ALA A 356 1.34 -12.66 17.83
N GLN A 357 1.11 -11.82 16.82
CA GLN A 357 0.03 -12.02 15.83
C GLN A 357 0.22 -13.32 15.05
N TYR A 358 1.45 -13.61 14.64
CA TYR A 358 1.78 -14.85 13.95
C TYR A 358 1.52 -16.09 14.83
N ALA A 359 1.94 -16.07 16.09
CA ALA A 359 1.69 -17.16 17.03
C ALA A 359 0.19 -17.40 17.25
N SER A 360 -0.61 -16.34 17.37
CA SER A 360 -2.08 -16.44 17.48
C SER A 360 -2.72 -17.05 16.24
N LEU A 361 -2.32 -16.61 15.04
CA LEU A 361 -2.82 -17.19 13.81
C LEU A 361 -2.46 -18.68 13.70
N VAL A 362 -1.23 -19.06 14.01
CA VAL A 362 -0.79 -20.47 13.99
C VAL A 362 -1.55 -21.31 15.02
N ALA A 363 -1.72 -20.81 16.24
CA ALA A 363 -2.41 -21.51 17.32
C ALA A 363 -3.87 -21.80 16.93
N ILE A 364 -4.57 -20.83 16.34
CA ILE A 364 -5.96 -21.00 15.90
C ILE A 364 -6.01 -21.86 14.62
N ALA A 365 -5.15 -21.59 13.63
CA ALA A 365 -5.16 -22.29 12.35
C ALA A 365 -4.83 -23.77 12.48
N PHE A 366 -3.82 -24.13 13.28
CA PHE A 366 -3.31 -25.50 13.34
C PHE A 366 -3.61 -26.23 14.64
N ASN A 367 -3.97 -25.52 15.72
CA ASN A 367 -4.19 -26.08 17.06
C ASN A 367 -3.15 -27.16 17.44
N PRO A 368 -1.85 -26.82 17.42
CA PRO A 368 -0.79 -27.81 17.48
C PRO A 368 -0.72 -28.50 18.84
N PHE A 369 -0.49 -29.82 18.82
CA PHE A 369 -0.23 -30.57 20.04
C PHE A 369 1.17 -30.23 20.59
N PRO A 370 1.33 -30.13 21.93
CA PRO A 370 2.63 -29.91 22.55
C PRO A 370 3.63 -31.02 22.21
N LYS A 371 4.74 -30.65 21.57
CA LYS A 371 5.90 -31.53 21.31
C LYS A 371 6.98 -31.37 22.37
N ILE A 372 7.06 -30.19 22.96
CA ILE A 372 7.98 -29.83 24.04
C ILE A 372 7.20 -29.18 25.19
N SER A 373 7.83 -29.06 26.36
CA SER A 373 7.27 -28.27 27.45
C SER A 373 7.15 -26.80 27.03
N ALA A 374 6.04 -26.17 27.44
CA ALA A 374 5.74 -24.79 27.12
C ALA A 374 6.85 -23.86 27.68
N PRO A 375 7.55 -23.07 26.83
CA PRO A 375 8.66 -22.24 27.30
C PRO A 375 8.16 -21.03 28.10
N ASP A 376 8.80 -20.75 29.23
CA ASP A 376 8.52 -19.53 30.00
C ASP A 376 9.39 -18.37 29.47
N PHE A 377 8.75 -17.38 28.85
CA PHE A 377 9.42 -16.23 28.25
C PHE A 377 9.41 -15.03 29.19
N THR A 378 10.57 -14.44 29.42
CA THR A 378 10.72 -13.37 30.43
C THR A 378 10.05 -12.05 30.08
N ASP A 379 9.74 -11.84 28.80
CA ASP A 379 9.12 -10.62 28.25
C ASP A 379 7.67 -10.83 27.81
N VAL A 380 7.05 -11.95 28.20
CA VAL A 380 5.63 -12.23 27.93
C VAL A 380 4.90 -12.45 29.24
N SER A 381 4.18 -11.42 29.70
CA SER A 381 3.31 -11.52 30.88
C SER A 381 2.22 -12.58 30.67
N LYS A 382 1.82 -13.27 31.75
CA LYS A 382 0.69 -14.21 31.73
C LYS A 382 -0.63 -13.56 31.33
N ASP A 383 -0.77 -12.26 31.59
CA ASP A 383 -1.94 -11.46 31.23
C ASP A 383 -1.84 -10.86 29.82
N PHE A 384 -0.74 -11.10 29.10
CA PHE A 384 -0.59 -10.65 27.72
C PHE A 384 -1.62 -11.36 26.82
N TRP A 385 -2.30 -10.60 25.96
CA TRP A 385 -3.41 -11.11 25.14
C TRP A 385 -3.05 -12.36 24.31
N ALA A 386 -1.79 -12.46 23.85
CA ALA A 386 -1.31 -13.60 23.08
C ALA A 386 -0.57 -14.65 23.92
N TYR A 387 -0.55 -14.56 25.25
CA TYR A 387 0.22 -15.46 26.12
C TYR A 387 -0.10 -16.93 25.81
N SER A 388 -1.38 -17.32 25.86
CA SER A 388 -1.81 -18.70 25.58
C SER A 388 -1.45 -19.14 24.16
N ALA A 389 -1.70 -18.29 23.17
CA ALA A 389 -1.34 -18.56 21.78
C ALA A 389 0.17 -18.78 21.57
N ILE A 390 1.00 -17.95 22.21
CA ILE A 390 2.46 -18.08 22.20
C ILE A 390 2.88 -19.41 22.83
N GLN A 391 2.30 -19.80 23.96
CA GLN A 391 2.59 -21.08 24.61
C GLN A 391 2.22 -22.29 23.72
N VAL A 392 1.04 -22.25 23.09
CA VAL A 392 0.56 -23.30 22.17
C VAL A 392 1.46 -23.39 20.94
N ALA A 393 1.72 -22.27 20.26
CA ALA A 393 2.55 -22.26 19.07
C ALA A 393 4.01 -22.65 19.36
N ALA A 394 4.54 -22.26 20.52
CA ALA A 394 5.91 -22.59 20.92
C ALA A 394 6.06 -24.06 21.31
N SER A 395 5.16 -24.58 22.14
CA SER A 395 5.17 -26.00 22.52
C SER A 395 4.92 -26.92 21.31
N GLY A 396 4.14 -26.47 20.33
CA GLY A 396 3.91 -27.15 19.05
C GLY A 396 5.09 -27.12 18.07
N GLY A 397 6.15 -26.36 18.38
CA GLY A 397 7.36 -26.26 17.54
C GLY A 397 7.23 -25.34 16.33
N PHE A 398 6.21 -24.47 16.29
CA PHE A 398 6.10 -23.46 15.24
C PHE A 398 7.00 -22.27 15.53
N VAL A 399 6.95 -21.72 16.75
CA VAL A 399 7.74 -20.55 17.13
C VAL A 399 8.73 -20.88 18.24
N GLY A 400 9.83 -20.14 18.31
CA GLY A 400 10.82 -20.27 19.38
C GLY A 400 11.22 -18.90 19.92
N GLY A 401 11.76 -18.87 21.14
CA GLY A 401 12.37 -17.68 21.72
C GLY A 401 13.84 -17.52 21.33
N PHE A 402 14.46 -16.51 21.91
CA PHE A 402 15.88 -16.21 21.76
C PHE A 402 16.70 -16.83 22.89
N SER A 403 18.03 -16.84 22.72
CA SER A 403 18.97 -17.40 23.72
C SER A 403 18.92 -16.69 25.08
N ASP A 404 18.43 -15.46 25.12
CA ASP A 404 18.22 -14.64 26.31
C ASP A 404 16.91 -14.96 27.07
N ARG A 405 16.16 -15.99 26.63
CA ARG A 405 14.83 -16.39 27.13
C ARG A 405 13.70 -15.38 26.84
N THR A 406 13.90 -14.46 25.91
CA THR A 406 12.83 -13.58 25.40
C THR A 406 12.08 -14.20 24.22
N PHE A 407 10.82 -13.81 24.04
CA PHE A 407 10.02 -14.11 22.85
C PHE A 407 9.99 -12.95 21.86
N ARG A 408 10.06 -11.70 22.34
CA ARG A 408 9.95 -10.45 21.57
C ARG A 408 8.61 -10.34 20.82
N PRO A 409 7.47 -10.30 21.53
CA PRO A 409 6.13 -10.43 20.93
C PRO A 409 5.79 -9.34 19.90
N ASN A 410 6.32 -8.13 20.09
CA ASN A 410 6.06 -6.98 19.20
C ASN A 410 7.06 -6.89 18.03
N GLN A 411 8.10 -7.71 18.01
CA GLN A 411 9.04 -7.74 16.89
C GLN A 411 8.35 -8.35 15.65
N HIS A 412 8.55 -7.74 14.50
CA HIS A 412 8.00 -8.23 13.23
C HIS A 412 8.71 -9.51 12.77
N VAL A 413 7.94 -10.44 12.19
CA VAL A 413 8.50 -11.70 11.66
C VAL A 413 9.14 -11.47 10.29
N GLN A 414 10.28 -12.13 10.05
CA GLN A 414 10.86 -12.22 8.72
C GLN A 414 10.18 -13.32 7.89
N ARG A 415 10.16 -13.14 6.58
CA ARG A 415 9.57 -14.10 5.64
C ARG A 415 10.17 -15.50 5.76
N LEU A 416 11.49 -15.60 5.87
CA LEU A 416 12.17 -16.87 6.10
C LEU A 416 11.74 -17.55 7.41
N GLN A 417 11.50 -16.77 8.46
CA GLN A 417 11.08 -17.30 9.75
C GLN A 417 9.68 -17.93 9.67
N VAL A 418 8.77 -17.34 8.90
CA VAL A 418 7.44 -17.91 8.65
C VAL A 418 7.53 -19.23 7.90
N ILE A 419 8.39 -19.30 6.87
CA ILE A 419 8.58 -20.52 6.08
C ILE A 419 9.13 -21.65 6.95
N VAL A 420 10.22 -21.39 7.68
CA VAL A 420 10.84 -22.35 8.59
C VAL A 420 9.86 -22.79 9.67
N SER A 421 9.11 -21.85 10.23
CA SER A 421 8.10 -22.11 11.26
C SER A 421 7.01 -23.06 10.78
N LEU A 422 6.42 -22.83 9.60
CA LEU A 422 5.37 -23.69 9.06
C LEU A 422 5.88 -25.11 8.79
N VAL A 423 7.07 -25.25 8.20
CA VAL A 423 7.66 -26.57 7.89
C VAL A 423 7.95 -27.36 9.15
N ASN A 424 8.60 -26.75 10.14
CA ASN A 424 8.95 -27.40 11.40
C ASN A 424 7.72 -27.70 12.26
N GLY A 425 6.81 -26.73 12.36
CA GLY A 425 5.57 -26.85 13.11
C GLY A 425 4.69 -27.99 12.60
N LEU A 426 4.55 -28.10 11.28
CA LEU A 426 3.79 -29.18 10.64
C LEU A 426 4.55 -30.51 10.54
N GLY A 427 5.85 -30.52 10.80
CA GLY A 427 6.68 -31.72 10.70
C GLY A 427 6.76 -32.27 9.28
N LEU A 428 6.82 -31.39 8.28
CA LEU A 428 6.87 -31.79 6.87
C LEU A 428 8.19 -32.48 6.56
N ALA A 429 8.13 -33.55 5.75
CA ALA A 429 9.31 -34.31 5.37
C ALA A 429 10.27 -33.47 4.53
N ALA A 430 11.53 -33.41 4.94
CA ALA A 430 12.55 -32.63 4.26
C ALA A 430 12.79 -33.16 2.84
N VAL A 431 12.96 -32.25 1.89
CA VAL A 431 13.30 -32.56 0.49
C VAL A 431 14.66 -32.00 0.11
N ASP A 432 15.21 -32.49 -0.99
CA ASP A 432 16.48 -32.02 -1.53
C ASP A 432 16.41 -30.56 -1.99
N SER A 433 17.54 -29.86 -1.89
CA SER A 433 17.62 -28.41 -2.12
C SER A 433 17.74 -28.02 -3.61
N ASP A 434 17.72 -28.99 -4.52
CA ASP A 434 17.87 -28.76 -5.97
C ASP A 434 16.68 -27.96 -6.53
N ILE A 435 15.48 -28.14 -5.95
CA ILE A 435 14.28 -27.37 -6.32
C ILE A 435 14.46 -25.85 -6.12
N LEU A 436 15.43 -25.41 -5.32
CA LEU A 436 15.69 -23.99 -5.06
C LEU A 436 16.26 -23.23 -6.27
N GLU A 437 16.66 -23.93 -7.34
CA GLU A 437 17.09 -23.28 -8.60
C GLU A 437 16.02 -22.38 -9.20
N VAL A 438 14.76 -22.63 -8.86
CA VAL A 438 13.61 -21.79 -9.21
C VAL A 438 13.72 -20.34 -8.71
N TYR A 439 14.48 -20.09 -7.64
CA TYR A 439 14.63 -18.75 -7.07
C TYR A 439 15.90 -18.04 -7.56
N SER A 440 15.73 -16.80 -8.02
CA SER A 440 16.81 -15.95 -8.50
C SER A 440 17.74 -15.51 -7.36
N ASP A 441 17.20 -15.34 -6.16
CA ASP A 441 17.90 -14.91 -4.95
C ASP A 441 18.23 -16.06 -4.00
N ARG A 442 18.25 -17.31 -4.48
CA ARG A 442 18.51 -18.52 -3.66
C ARG A 442 19.81 -18.49 -2.85
N HIS A 443 20.79 -17.72 -3.30
CA HIS A 443 22.08 -17.52 -2.60
C HIS A 443 21.94 -16.70 -1.31
N THR A 444 20.82 -15.98 -1.13
CA THR A 444 20.51 -15.23 0.09
C THR A 444 19.84 -16.09 1.17
N ILE A 445 19.51 -17.35 0.86
CA ILE A 445 18.91 -18.30 1.80
C ILE A 445 20.03 -18.84 2.71
N PRO A 446 19.98 -18.58 4.03
CA PRO A 446 20.94 -19.14 4.97
C PRO A 446 20.93 -20.68 4.94
N ASP A 447 22.10 -21.31 5.09
CA ASP A 447 22.26 -22.77 4.99
C ASP A 447 21.29 -23.55 5.89
N TYR A 448 21.08 -23.08 7.12
CA TYR A 448 20.18 -23.73 8.09
C TYR A 448 18.72 -23.80 7.59
N ALA A 449 18.31 -22.90 6.70
CA ALA A 449 16.94 -22.79 6.21
C ALA A 449 16.74 -23.41 4.83
N ARG A 450 17.80 -23.79 4.10
CA ARG A 450 17.68 -24.28 2.71
C ARG A 450 16.74 -25.47 2.57
N LYS A 451 16.86 -26.48 3.43
CA LYS A 451 15.94 -27.64 3.43
C LYS A 451 14.50 -27.25 3.72
N ALA A 452 14.27 -26.33 4.64
CA ALA A 452 12.92 -25.88 4.97
C ALA A 452 12.30 -25.11 3.80
N VAL A 453 13.04 -24.19 3.18
CA VAL A 453 12.56 -23.48 1.99
C VAL A 453 12.27 -24.46 0.86
N ALA A 454 13.16 -25.41 0.57
CA ALA A 454 12.95 -26.42 -0.46
C ALA A 454 11.68 -27.24 -0.21
N THR A 455 11.45 -27.63 1.05
CA THR A 455 10.26 -28.37 1.48
C THR A 455 8.99 -27.54 1.27
N ALA A 456 9.00 -26.27 1.70
CA ALA A 456 7.87 -25.37 1.50
C ALA A 456 7.59 -25.09 0.02
N THR A 457 8.62 -25.02 -0.83
CA THR A 457 8.47 -24.92 -2.29
C THR A 457 7.80 -26.15 -2.87
N GLN A 458 8.30 -27.35 -2.54
CA GLN A 458 7.77 -28.62 -3.02
C GLN A 458 6.31 -28.84 -2.61
N GLN A 459 5.96 -28.42 -1.39
CA GLN A 459 4.61 -28.49 -0.83
C GLN A 459 3.70 -27.34 -1.29
N LYS A 460 4.19 -26.45 -2.17
CA LYS A 460 3.46 -25.28 -2.70
C LYS A 460 2.96 -24.31 -1.61
N ILE A 461 3.66 -24.28 -0.48
CA ILE A 461 3.37 -23.38 0.65
C ILE A 461 3.81 -21.95 0.32
N ILE A 462 4.92 -21.80 -0.41
CA ILE A 462 5.46 -20.49 -0.76
C ILE A 462 4.60 -19.81 -1.82
N VAL A 463 4.10 -18.62 -1.47
CA VAL A 463 3.37 -17.73 -2.37
C VAL A 463 4.19 -16.45 -2.57
N ASN A 464 4.74 -16.27 -3.77
CA ASN A 464 5.64 -15.17 -4.10
C ASN A 464 4.91 -14.16 -4.99
N TYR A 465 4.64 -12.99 -4.44
CA TYR A 465 4.07 -11.84 -5.13
C TYR A 465 5.06 -10.67 -5.07
N PRO A 466 5.22 -9.88 -6.16
CA PRO A 466 4.60 -10.09 -7.47
C PRO A 466 5.34 -11.09 -8.35
N ASP A 467 6.62 -11.36 -8.07
CA ASP A 467 7.47 -12.25 -8.88
C ASP A 467 7.57 -13.65 -8.25
N PRO A 468 7.03 -14.71 -8.90
CA PRO A 468 7.12 -16.08 -8.42
C PRO A 468 8.55 -16.59 -8.18
N GLN A 469 9.55 -16.03 -8.88
CA GLN A 469 10.97 -16.42 -8.79
C GLN A 469 11.77 -15.66 -7.73
N LEU A 470 11.18 -14.67 -7.06
CA LEU A 470 11.86 -13.90 -6.02
C LEU A 470 11.35 -14.29 -4.64
N LEU A 471 12.21 -14.89 -3.81
CA LEU A 471 11.84 -15.31 -2.47
C LEU A 471 11.90 -14.16 -1.45
N ALA A 472 12.95 -13.33 -1.55
CA ALA A 472 13.34 -12.26 -0.63
C ALA A 472 13.30 -12.71 0.85
N PRO A 473 14.11 -13.70 1.26
CA PRO A 473 13.94 -14.39 2.54
C PRO A 473 14.14 -13.50 3.78
N LEU A 474 14.99 -12.48 3.70
CA LEU A 474 15.39 -11.65 4.85
C LEU A 474 14.47 -10.45 5.13
N ARG A 475 13.46 -10.20 4.28
CA ARG A 475 12.51 -9.09 4.49
C ARG A 475 11.45 -9.44 5.53
N LEU A 476 10.79 -8.42 6.08
CA LEU A 476 9.62 -8.59 6.94
C LEU A 476 8.46 -9.22 6.15
N ALA A 477 7.76 -10.17 6.76
CA ALA A 477 6.59 -10.79 6.16
C ALA A 477 5.34 -9.92 6.40
N THR A 478 4.60 -9.66 5.33
CA THR A 478 3.31 -8.94 5.44
C THR A 478 2.20 -9.88 5.89
N ARG A 479 1.10 -9.33 6.41
CA ARG A 479 -0.07 -10.10 6.83
C ARG A 479 -0.67 -10.91 5.69
N ALA A 480 -0.68 -10.38 4.48
CA ALA A 480 -1.11 -11.06 3.26
C ALA A 480 -0.27 -12.29 2.95
N GLU A 481 1.05 -12.17 3.08
CA GLU A 481 1.96 -13.27 2.80
C GLU A 481 1.85 -14.37 3.84
N VAL A 482 1.74 -13.98 5.11
CA VAL A 482 1.48 -14.93 6.18
C VAL A 482 0.15 -15.62 5.95
N ALA A 483 -0.92 -14.88 5.64
CA ALA A 483 -2.24 -15.45 5.34
C ALA A 483 -2.18 -16.42 4.16
N ALA A 484 -1.54 -16.05 3.06
CA ALA A 484 -1.38 -16.90 1.89
C ALA A 484 -0.58 -18.17 2.20
N MET A 485 0.55 -18.06 2.92
CA MET A 485 1.37 -19.21 3.28
C MET A 485 0.68 -20.11 4.32
N VAL A 486 -0.05 -19.56 5.29
CA VAL A 486 -0.86 -20.33 6.25
C VAL A 486 -1.99 -21.05 5.53
N TYR A 487 -2.67 -20.40 4.59
CA TYR A 487 -3.70 -21.04 3.78
C TYR A 487 -3.11 -22.20 2.95
N GLN A 488 -2.00 -21.97 2.25
CA GLN A 488 -1.37 -23.04 1.48
C GLN A 488 -0.83 -24.16 2.37
N ALA A 489 -0.38 -23.85 3.59
CA ALA A 489 -0.02 -24.86 4.56
C ALA A 489 -1.23 -25.70 4.99
N LEU A 490 -2.42 -25.11 5.14
CA LEU A 490 -3.67 -25.85 5.36
C LEU A 490 -4.05 -26.73 4.16
N VAL A 491 -3.79 -26.28 2.93
CA VAL A 491 -3.97 -27.09 1.70
C VAL A 491 -3.00 -28.27 1.70
N ALA A 492 -1.72 -28.03 2.01
CA ALA A 492 -0.68 -29.06 2.02
C ALA A 492 -0.97 -30.22 2.98
N ILE A 493 -1.66 -29.94 4.10
CA ILE A 493 -2.09 -30.96 5.07
C ILE A 493 -3.53 -31.46 4.85
N GLY A 494 -4.15 -31.11 3.73
CA GLY A 494 -5.48 -31.61 3.34
C GLY A 494 -6.66 -31.03 4.14
N ARG A 495 -6.48 -29.90 4.83
CA ARG A 495 -7.54 -29.25 5.63
C ARG A 495 -8.42 -28.29 4.82
N THR A 496 -7.99 -27.90 3.63
CA THR A 496 -8.80 -27.09 2.71
C THR A 496 -8.38 -27.32 1.26
N SER A 497 -9.16 -26.80 0.32
CA SER A 497 -8.94 -26.96 -1.12
C SER A 497 -7.98 -25.91 -1.66
N ALA A 498 -7.17 -26.25 -2.67
CA ALA A 498 -6.26 -25.31 -3.29
C ALA A 498 -7.02 -24.16 -3.98
N ILE A 499 -6.60 -22.92 -3.71
CA ILE A 499 -7.00 -21.75 -4.50
C ILE A 499 -6.02 -21.60 -5.67
N LYS A 500 -6.55 -21.45 -6.89
CA LYS A 500 -5.73 -21.17 -8.07
C LYS A 500 -5.12 -19.78 -7.94
N SER A 501 -3.79 -19.71 -8.00
CA SER A 501 -3.05 -18.44 -7.98
C SER A 501 -1.76 -18.57 -8.77
N PHE A 502 -1.45 -17.56 -9.60
CA PHE A 502 -0.22 -17.48 -10.37
C PHE A 502 1.03 -17.31 -9.49
N TYR A 503 0.84 -16.94 -8.22
CA TYR A 503 1.90 -16.66 -7.26
C TYR A 503 2.31 -17.88 -6.43
N VAL A 504 1.60 -19.01 -6.56
CA VAL A 504 1.85 -20.26 -5.85
C VAL A 504 2.79 -21.12 -6.69
N GLY A 505 3.97 -21.46 -6.14
CA GLY A 505 4.94 -22.47 -6.63
C GLY A 505 4.91 -22.81 -8.12
N LEU A 506 5.92 -22.35 -8.87
CA LEU A 506 6.11 -22.56 -10.31
C LEU A 506 5.95 -24.04 -10.73
N HIS A 507 5.31 -24.24 -11.89
CA HIS A 507 5.21 -25.56 -12.51
C HIS A 507 6.63 -26.05 -12.84
N SER A 508 6.97 -27.27 -12.40
CA SER A 508 8.15 -27.97 -12.89
C SER A 508 8.06 -28.00 -14.43
N ARG A 509 9.08 -27.48 -15.12
CA ARG A 509 9.26 -27.77 -16.55
C ARG A 509 9.43 -29.29 -16.68
N SER A 510 8.40 -29.97 -17.16
CA SER A 510 8.49 -31.33 -17.70
C SER A 510 8.89 -31.27 -19.16
#